data_AF-A0A8K1FJR2-F1
#
_entry.id   AF-A0A8K1FJR2-F1
#
_cell.length_a   1.000
_cell.length_b   1.000
_cell.length_c   1.000
_cell.angle_alpha   90.00
_cell.angle_beta   90.00
_cell.angle_gamma   90.00
#
_symmetry.space_group_name_H-M   'P 1'
#
loop_
_entity.id
_entity.type
_entity.pdbx_description
1 polymer ?
#
loop_
_entity_poly.entity_id
_entity_poly.type
_entity_poly.pdbx_seq_one_letter_code
_entity_poly.pdbx_strand_id
1 'polypeptide(L)'
;MTATFTYCWYSDALVGSKGWLEPEMQWASENKGCDGGMTHAAFADAAQLQLSLLSDLSLPYAETKTEATLLPGISSPSTSVPRSESERNKSCARRTDDAVATITGWKQAVGKDCSISSDPTHLLKIALQKQPMSVAITARGTFKEYKGGIYECPDNGDISDSSWLNHAVVLVGYGSEGAVDYWILKNSFGSSWGEKGFMRLRADKKLNCGLNIFPVVPTGAEPGNAKLTIEGGGPVRMLGLSPTTWVTIAVLTALITGGLTAFGIAVSRRRRHTMLQEAVLQ
;
A
#
# COMPACT_ATOMS: atom_id res chain seq x y z
N MET A 1 -3.34 -24.76 -4.86
CA MET A 1 -3.00 -24.95 -3.43
C MET A 1 -4.27 -24.78 -2.61
N THR A 2 -4.49 -25.61 -1.59
CA THR A 2 -5.67 -25.52 -0.72
C THR A 2 -5.24 -25.10 0.68
N ALA A 3 -5.93 -24.12 1.26
CA ALA A 3 -5.68 -23.63 2.61
C ALA A 3 -6.94 -23.66 3.45
N THR A 4 -6.82 -24.02 4.72
CA THR A 4 -7.91 -23.94 5.70
C THR A 4 -7.82 -22.62 6.46
N PHE A 5 -8.90 -21.85 6.40
CA PHE A 5 -9.12 -20.65 7.20
C PHE A 5 -10.10 -20.97 8.31
N THR A 6 -9.75 -20.59 9.53
CA THR A 6 -10.65 -20.73 10.69
C THR A 6 -10.99 -19.36 11.24
N TYR A 7 -12.19 -19.23 11.78
CA TYR A 7 -12.77 -17.98 12.24
C TYR A 7 -13.37 -18.18 13.63
N CYS A 8 -12.52 -18.14 14.65
CA CYS A 8 -12.95 -18.24 16.05
C CYS A 8 -13.89 -17.10 16.50
N TRP A 9 -13.92 -16.00 15.75
CA TRP A 9 -14.84 -14.87 15.95
C TRP A 9 -16.18 -15.06 15.22
N TYR A 10 -16.36 -16.16 14.48
CA TYR A 10 -17.60 -16.47 13.79
C TYR A 10 -18.77 -16.51 14.78
N SER A 11 -19.86 -15.85 14.41
CA SER A 11 -21.15 -16.00 15.09
C SER A 11 -22.28 -15.69 14.11
N ASP A 12 -23.41 -16.37 14.27
CA ASP A 12 -24.60 -16.15 13.41
C ASP A 12 -25.12 -14.71 13.54
N ALA A 13 -24.86 -14.02 14.66
CA ALA A 13 -25.20 -12.62 14.83
C ALA A 13 -24.34 -11.68 13.96
N LEU A 14 -23.05 -12.00 13.79
CA LEU A 14 -22.11 -11.20 13.00
C LEU A 14 -22.22 -11.51 11.50
N VAL A 15 -22.30 -12.80 11.17
CA VAL A 15 -22.31 -13.30 9.80
C VAL A 15 -23.74 -13.26 9.23
N GLY A 16 -24.77 -13.36 10.07
CA GLY A 16 -26.14 -13.57 9.62
C GLY A 16 -26.33 -14.98 9.04
N SER A 17 -27.50 -15.24 8.46
CA SER A 17 -27.80 -16.51 7.77
C SER A 17 -27.13 -16.61 6.39
N LYS A 18 -25.87 -16.19 6.27
CA LYS A 18 -25.10 -16.29 5.02
C LYS A 18 -24.62 -17.73 4.89
N GLY A 19 -25.17 -18.48 3.93
CA GLY A 19 -24.84 -19.90 3.76
C GLY A 19 -23.44 -20.21 3.20
N TRP A 20 -22.61 -19.20 2.90
CA TRP A 20 -21.31 -19.40 2.25
C TRP A 20 -20.10 -19.24 3.19
N LEU A 21 -20.25 -18.52 4.31
CA LEU A 21 -19.17 -18.31 5.28
C LEU A 21 -19.40 -19.25 6.46
N GLU A 22 -18.43 -20.13 6.69
CA GLU A 22 -18.48 -21.11 7.78
C GLU A 22 -17.36 -20.81 8.81
N PRO A 23 -17.47 -21.31 10.07
CA PRO A 23 -16.42 -21.14 11.08
C PRO A 23 -15.06 -21.70 10.65
N GLU A 24 -15.06 -22.70 9.78
CA GLU A 24 -13.88 -23.25 9.14
C GLU A 24 -14.17 -23.38 7.64
N MET A 25 -13.32 -22.81 6.79
CA MET A 25 -13.46 -22.89 5.34
C MET A 25 -12.19 -23.44 4.73
N GLN A 26 -12.34 -24.45 3.87
CA GLN A 26 -11.27 -24.87 2.97
C GLN A 26 -11.38 -24.09 1.66
N TRP A 27 -10.31 -23.40 1.29
CA TRP A 27 -10.27 -22.58 0.10
C TRP A 27 -9.17 -23.06 -0.85
N ALA A 28 -9.59 -23.60 -1.99
CA ALA A 28 -8.69 -23.97 -3.07
C ALA A 28 -8.41 -22.74 -3.94
N SER A 29 -7.13 -22.41 -4.10
CA SER A 29 -6.66 -21.27 -4.86
C SER A 29 -5.64 -21.67 -5.92
N GLU A 30 -5.76 -21.04 -7.08
CA GLU A 30 -4.79 -21.11 -8.16
C GLU A 30 -4.58 -19.69 -8.70
N ASN A 31 -3.33 -19.26 -8.81
CA ASN A 31 -2.98 -17.95 -9.38
C ASN A 31 -2.87 -18.07 -10.89
N LYS A 32 -3.71 -17.35 -11.63
CA LYS A 32 -3.77 -17.39 -13.10
C LYS A 32 -3.22 -16.11 -13.73
N GLY A 33 -2.19 -15.52 -13.12
CA GLY A 33 -1.60 -14.26 -13.55
C GLY A 33 -2.64 -13.13 -13.56
N CYS A 34 -2.80 -12.46 -14.70
CA CYS A 34 -3.78 -11.39 -14.88
C CYS A 34 -5.26 -11.81 -14.75
N ASP A 35 -5.59 -13.11 -14.81
CA ASP A 35 -6.98 -13.59 -14.70
C ASP A 35 -7.40 -13.84 -13.23
N GLY A 36 -6.65 -13.30 -12.29
CA GLY A 36 -6.95 -13.38 -10.86
C GLY A 36 -6.15 -14.45 -10.12
N GLY A 37 -6.30 -14.40 -8.81
CA GLY A 37 -5.56 -15.24 -7.87
C GLY A 37 -5.84 -14.82 -6.43
N MET A 38 -5.18 -15.49 -5.50
CA MET A 38 -5.32 -15.23 -4.06
C MET A 38 -3.96 -14.99 -3.44
N THR A 39 -3.87 -14.00 -2.55
CA THR A 39 -2.58 -13.58 -1.99
C THR A 39 -1.93 -14.63 -1.10
N HIS A 40 -2.72 -15.46 -0.41
CA HIS A 40 -2.18 -16.61 0.32
C HIS A 40 -1.56 -17.67 -0.59
N ALA A 41 -2.10 -17.88 -1.80
CA ALA A 41 -1.51 -18.76 -2.79
C ALA A 41 -0.20 -18.17 -3.31
N ALA A 42 -0.15 -16.84 -3.56
CA ALA A 42 1.09 -16.18 -3.97
C ALA A 42 2.20 -16.32 -2.91
N PHE A 43 1.87 -16.15 -1.63
CA PHE A 43 2.84 -16.39 -0.55
C PHE A 43 3.21 -17.87 -0.40
N ALA A 44 2.25 -18.79 -0.59
CA ALA A 44 2.53 -20.23 -0.57
C ALA A 44 3.49 -20.63 -1.69
N ASP A 45 3.24 -20.16 -2.92
CA ASP A 45 4.10 -20.42 -4.08
C ASP A 45 5.51 -19.88 -3.82
N ALA A 46 5.62 -18.63 -3.34
CA ALA A 46 6.92 -18.02 -3.02
C ALA A 46 7.69 -18.79 -1.94
N ALA A 47 7.02 -19.25 -0.88
CA ALA A 47 7.65 -20.03 0.18
C ALA A 47 8.01 -21.46 -0.23
N GLN A 48 7.07 -22.19 -0.84
CA GLN A 48 7.22 -23.62 -1.17
C GLN A 48 8.21 -23.84 -2.32
N LEU A 49 8.16 -23.00 -3.35
CA LEU A 49 9.10 -23.05 -4.46
C LEU A 49 10.42 -22.33 -4.13
N GLN A 50 10.52 -21.73 -2.94
CA GLN A 50 11.62 -20.89 -2.47
C GLN A 50 12.00 -19.85 -3.54
N LEU A 51 10.99 -19.14 -4.05
CA LEU A 51 11.19 -18.12 -5.05
C LEU A 51 11.91 -16.93 -4.43
N SER A 52 12.92 -16.46 -5.14
CA SER A 52 13.57 -15.19 -4.86
C SER A 52 12.67 -14.07 -5.36
N LEU A 53 12.25 -13.16 -4.46
CA LEU A 53 11.57 -11.94 -4.86
C LEU A 53 12.64 -11.00 -5.39
N LEU A 54 12.53 -10.63 -6.66
CA LEU A 54 13.41 -9.68 -7.32
C LEU A 54 12.89 -8.26 -7.14
N SER A 55 13.79 -7.27 -7.25
CA SER A 55 13.37 -5.87 -7.29
C SER A 55 12.63 -5.56 -8.59
N ASP A 56 11.78 -4.53 -8.58
CA ASP A 56 11.15 -4.00 -9.80
C ASP A 56 12.19 -3.47 -10.81
N LEU A 57 13.38 -3.07 -10.35
CA LEU A 57 14.48 -2.71 -11.27
C LEU A 57 15.04 -3.94 -12.00
N SER A 58 15.10 -5.08 -11.32
CA SER A 58 15.65 -6.35 -11.83
C SER A 58 14.63 -7.12 -12.65
N LEU A 59 13.35 -7.03 -12.29
CA LEU A 59 12.22 -7.62 -12.99
C LEU A 59 11.05 -6.61 -13.01
N PRO A 60 11.06 -5.66 -13.97
CA PRO A 60 10.02 -4.65 -14.07
C PRO A 60 8.64 -5.24 -14.25
N TYR A 61 7.64 -4.63 -13.61
CA TYR A 61 6.26 -4.99 -13.80
C TYR A 61 5.84 -4.86 -15.27
N ALA A 62 5.22 -5.90 -15.80
CA ALA A 62 4.60 -5.91 -17.11
C ALA A 62 3.10 -6.19 -16.95
N GLU A 63 2.26 -5.32 -17.51
CA GLU A 63 0.80 -5.41 -17.55
C GLU A 63 0.27 -6.59 -18.41
N THR A 64 1.15 -7.51 -18.81
CA THR A 64 0.86 -8.65 -19.67
C THR A 64 1.41 -9.92 -19.02
N LYS A 65 0.70 -11.03 -19.17
CA LYS A 65 1.24 -12.34 -18.79
C LYS A 65 2.49 -12.64 -19.62
N THR A 66 3.60 -12.91 -18.96
CA THR A 66 4.76 -13.52 -19.60
C THR A 66 4.53 -15.03 -19.60
N GLU A 67 4.61 -15.70 -20.76
CA GLU A 67 4.70 -17.17 -20.82
C GLU A 67 6.03 -17.59 -20.19
N ALA A 68 6.05 -17.69 -18.86
CA ALA A 68 7.13 -18.29 -18.11
C ALA A 68 6.79 -19.77 -18.00
N THR A 69 7.47 -20.62 -18.77
CA THR A 69 7.41 -22.06 -18.56
C THR A 69 8.00 -22.33 -17.17
N LEU A 70 7.12 -22.55 -16.18
CA LEU A 70 7.52 -23.17 -14.93
C LEU A 70 8.19 -24.50 -15.28
N LEU A 71 9.24 -24.84 -14.52
CA LEU A 71 10.06 -26.06 -14.62
C LEU A 71 9.32 -27.29 -15.19
N PRO A 72 10.00 -28.17 -15.97
CA PRO A 72 9.35 -29.16 -16.81
C PRO A 72 8.34 -30.03 -16.05
N GLY A 73 7.05 -29.91 -16.41
CA GLY A 73 5.97 -30.72 -15.83
C GLY A 73 4.54 -30.16 -15.93
N ILE A 74 4.34 -28.87 -16.24
CA ILE A 74 3.00 -28.27 -16.35
C ILE A 74 2.93 -27.44 -17.63
N SER A 75 2.13 -27.89 -18.59
CA SER A 75 1.93 -27.20 -19.87
C SER A 75 0.64 -26.38 -19.85
N SER A 76 0.70 -25.16 -20.37
CA SER A 76 -0.48 -24.38 -20.81
C SER A 76 -0.26 -23.96 -22.27
N PRO A 77 -1.32 -23.92 -23.11
CA PRO A 77 -1.17 -23.74 -24.55
C PRO A 77 -1.30 -22.28 -25.00
N SER A 78 -0.33 -21.85 -25.84
CA SER A 78 -0.40 -20.81 -26.89
C SER A 78 -0.59 -19.35 -26.42
N THR A 79 -0.07 -18.29 -27.07
CA THR A 79 0.33 -17.97 -28.44
C THR A 79 1.37 -16.82 -28.39
N SER A 80 2.41 -16.89 -29.21
CA SER A 80 3.62 -16.06 -29.04
C SER A 80 3.62 -14.74 -29.83
N VAL A 81 4.04 -13.66 -29.16
CA VAL A 81 4.70 -12.49 -29.76
C VAL A 81 6.22 -12.66 -29.54
N PRO A 82 7.08 -12.48 -30.56
CA PRO A 82 8.48 -12.86 -30.43
C PRO A 82 9.28 -11.80 -29.64
N ARG A 83 9.51 -12.06 -28.34
CA ARG A 83 10.66 -11.48 -27.60
C ARG A 83 11.87 -12.39 -27.68
N SER A 84 13.06 -11.79 -27.58
CA SER A 84 14.34 -12.50 -27.74
C SER A 84 14.46 -13.67 -26.77
N GLU A 85 15.10 -14.74 -27.23
CA GLU A 85 15.25 -16.03 -26.55
C GLU A 85 15.89 -15.93 -25.15
N SER A 86 16.65 -14.86 -24.89
CA SER A 86 17.28 -14.58 -23.60
C SER A 86 16.33 -14.08 -22.49
N GLU A 87 15.17 -13.51 -22.86
CA GLU A 87 14.20 -12.95 -21.92
C GLU A 87 13.19 -14.00 -21.45
N ARG A 88 12.87 -14.98 -22.32
CA ARG A 88 11.97 -16.11 -22.02
C ARG A 88 12.46 -16.99 -20.87
N ASN A 89 13.78 -17.07 -20.69
CA ASN A 89 14.41 -17.95 -19.69
C ASN A 89 14.61 -17.29 -18.31
N LYS A 90 14.12 -16.05 -18.10
CA LYS A 90 14.33 -15.28 -16.86
C LYS A 90 13.11 -15.23 -15.94
N SER A 91 11.91 -15.48 -16.47
CA SER A 91 10.65 -15.12 -15.82
C SER A 91 10.22 -16.06 -14.67
N CYS A 92 10.87 -17.23 -14.52
CA CYS A 92 10.66 -18.15 -13.39
C CYS A 92 11.96 -18.86 -12.96
N ALA A 93 13.13 -18.28 -13.25
CA ALA A 93 14.40 -18.84 -12.82
C ALA A 93 14.68 -18.48 -11.35
N ARG A 94 15.10 -19.47 -10.55
CA ARG A 94 15.57 -19.28 -9.17
C ARG A 94 16.87 -18.48 -9.20
N ARG A 95 16.76 -17.14 -9.20
CA ARG A 95 17.92 -16.22 -9.22
C ARG A 95 18.20 -15.73 -7.80
N THR A 96 19.01 -16.49 -7.08
CA THR A 96 19.34 -16.23 -5.67
C THR A 96 20.18 -14.97 -5.46
N ASP A 97 21.00 -14.61 -6.45
CA ASP A 97 21.98 -13.51 -6.30
C ASP A 97 21.35 -12.13 -6.54
N ASP A 98 20.27 -12.08 -7.32
CA ASP A 98 19.47 -10.88 -7.58
C ASP A 98 18.25 -10.77 -6.64
N ALA A 99 18.10 -11.72 -5.72
CA ALA A 99 17.01 -11.75 -4.74
C ALA A 99 17.10 -10.55 -3.79
N VAL A 100 16.05 -9.74 -3.71
CA VAL A 100 15.94 -8.70 -2.67
C VAL A 100 15.33 -9.22 -1.39
N ALA A 101 14.46 -10.22 -1.49
CA ALA A 101 13.81 -10.82 -0.34
C ALA A 101 13.43 -12.28 -0.64
N THR A 102 13.35 -13.06 0.43
CA THR A 102 12.73 -14.39 0.43
C THR A 102 11.73 -14.45 1.58
N ILE A 103 10.80 -15.39 1.50
CA ILE A 103 9.89 -15.72 2.60
C ILE A 103 9.92 -17.22 2.83
N THR A 104 9.77 -17.66 4.08
CA THR A 104 9.75 -19.10 4.42
C THR A 104 8.33 -19.63 4.60
N GLY A 105 7.33 -18.75 4.66
CA GLY A 105 5.94 -19.15 4.80
C GLY A 105 4.97 -17.99 4.80
N TRP A 106 3.75 -18.30 5.20
CA TRP A 106 2.67 -17.35 5.40
C TRP A 106 1.74 -17.84 6.50
N LYS A 107 0.90 -16.94 7.01
CA LYS A 107 -0.18 -17.31 7.94
C LYS A 107 -1.40 -16.43 7.76
N GLN A 108 -2.55 -16.99 8.15
CA GLN A 108 -3.75 -16.22 8.45
C GLN A 108 -3.46 -15.31 9.64
N ALA A 109 -3.67 -14.01 9.48
CA ALA A 109 -3.32 -13.02 10.49
C ALA A 109 -4.36 -12.92 11.61
N VAL A 110 -5.63 -13.17 11.31
CA VAL A 110 -6.78 -13.08 12.23
C VAL A 110 -7.74 -14.24 11.99
N GLY A 111 -8.26 -14.85 13.07
CA GLY A 111 -9.29 -15.89 13.03
C GLY A 111 -8.89 -17.25 13.61
N LYS A 112 -7.60 -17.56 13.68
CA LYS A 112 -7.13 -18.82 14.30
C LYS A 112 -7.16 -18.80 15.83
N ASP A 113 -6.89 -17.64 16.42
CA ASP A 113 -6.78 -17.47 17.87
C ASP A 113 -7.60 -16.24 18.29
N CYS A 114 -8.58 -16.47 19.17
CA CYS A 114 -9.46 -15.46 19.77
C CYS A 114 -9.29 -15.40 21.29
N SER A 115 -8.19 -15.93 21.84
CA SER A 115 -7.90 -15.88 23.28
C SER A 115 -7.89 -14.46 23.84
N ILE A 116 -7.52 -13.47 23.01
CA ILE A 116 -7.42 -12.05 23.40
C ILE A 116 -8.74 -11.29 23.13
N SER A 117 -9.49 -11.65 22.09
CA SER A 117 -10.71 -10.95 21.69
C SER A 117 -11.55 -11.81 20.74
N SER A 118 -12.87 -11.75 20.87
CA SER A 118 -13.82 -12.31 19.89
C SER A 118 -14.29 -11.27 18.86
N ASP A 119 -13.95 -9.99 19.03
CA ASP A 119 -14.23 -8.94 18.04
C ASP A 119 -13.16 -8.97 16.92
N PRO A 120 -13.53 -9.27 15.67
CA PRO A 120 -12.58 -9.33 14.56
C PRO A 120 -11.98 -7.97 14.20
N THR A 121 -12.69 -6.86 14.42
CA THR A 121 -12.15 -5.50 14.23
C THR A 121 -11.00 -5.25 15.21
N HIS A 122 -11.16 -5.67 16.46
CA HIS A 122 -10.10 -5.58 17.46
C HIS A 122 -8.90 -6.49 17.12
N LEU A 123 -9.15 -7.72 16.68
CA LEU A 123 -8.09 -8.64 16.25
C LEU A 123 -7.28 -8.08 15.05
N LEU A 124 -7.95 -7.46 14.08
CA LEU A 124 -7.28 -6.78 12.96
C LEU A 124 -6.39 -5.64 13.44
N LYS A 125 -6.86 -4.80 14.38
CA LYS A 125 -6.05 -3.72 14.96
C LYS A 125 -4.78 -4.28 15.63
N ILE A 126 -4.89 -5.37 16.40
CA ILE A 126 -3.74 -6.05 17.05
C ILE A 126 -2.78 -6.61 16.00
N ALA A 127 -3.29 -7.31 14.98
CA ALA A 127 -2.44 -7.90 13.95
C ALA A 127 -1.67 -6.82 13.17
N LEU A 128 -2.29 -5.67 12.92
CA LEU A 128 -1.70 -4.56 12.18
C LEU A 128 -0.54 -3.88 12.91
N GLN A 129 -0.49 -3.97 14.25
CA GLN A 129 0.65 -3.49 15.03
C GLN A 129 1.95 -4.25 14.71
N LYS A 130 1.85 -5.46 14.14
CA LYS A 130 3.02 -6.27 13.81
C LYS A 130 3.54 -5.98 12.40
N GLN A 131 2.63 -5.87 11.43
CA GLN A 131 2.96 -5.59 10.03
C GLN A 131 1.70 -5.29 9.21
N PRO A 132 1.83 -4.63 8.04
CA PRO A 132 0.77 -4.56 7.04
C PRO A 132 0.29 -5.94 6.60
N MET A 133 -0.98 -6.04 6.24
CA MET A 133 -1.61 -7.30 5.88
C MET A 133 -2.22 -7.24 4.49
N SER A 134 -2.09 -8.32 3.72
CA SER A 134 -2.89 -8.47 2.52
C SER A 134 -4.30 -8.87 2.93
N VAL A 135 -5.30 -8.20 2.37
CA VAL A 135 -6.72 -8.43 2.64
C VAL A 135 -7.51 -8.45 1.33
N ALA A 136 -8.63 -9.16 1.33
CA ALA A 136 -9.61 -9.11 0.25
C ALA A 136 -10.78 -8.20 0.65
N ILE A 137 -11.29 -7.44 -0.31
CA ILE A 137 -12.44 -6.55 -0.13
C ILE A 137 -13.44 -6.73 -1.25
N THR A 138 -14.64 -6.20 -1.05
CA THR A 138 -15.59 -6.01 -2.14
C THR A 138 -15.38 -4.68 -2.86
N ALA A 139 -14.86 -4.74 -4.09
CA ALA A 139 -14.72 -3.58 -4.98
C ALA A 139 -15.97 -3.42 -5.87
N ARG A 140 -17.12 -3.23 -5.22
CA ARG A 140 -18.43 -3.01 -5.86
C ARG A 140 -18.92 -1.58 -5.65
N GLY A 141 -20.05 -1.24 -6.26
CA GLY A 141 -20.68 0.08 -6.10
C GLY A 141 -19.76 1.20 -6.56
N THR A 142 -19.59 2.21 -5.72
CA THR A 142 -18.82 3.43 -6.04
C THR A 142 -17.32 3.30 -5.75
N PHE A 143 -16.80 2.09 -5.61
CA PHE A 143 -15.39 1.85 -5.28
C PHE A 143 -14.44 2.45 -6.32
N LYS A 144 -14.75 2.27 -7.61
CA LYS A 144 -13.88 2.76 -8.71
C LYS A 144 -13.84 4.29 -8.76
N GLU A 145 -14.92 4.93 -8.37
CA GLU A 145 -15.13 6.37 -8.38
C GLU A 145 -14.55 7.07 -7.15
N TYR A 146 -14.08 6.32 -6.14
CA TYR A 146 -13.57 6.89 -4.89
C TYR A 146 -12.45 7.93 -5.13
N LYS A 147 -12.65 9.14 -4.59
CA LYS A 147 -11.69 10.26 -4.64
C LYS A 147 -11.20 10.72 -3.27
N GLY A 148 -11.87 10.34 -2.19
CA GLY A 148 -11.50 10.73 -0.84
C GLY A 148 -12.66 10.64 0.15
N GLY A 149 -12.35 10.86 1.43
CA GLY A 149 -13.30 10.73 2.54
C GLY A 149 -13.36 9.31 3.11
N ILE A 150 -14.22 9.11 4.10
CA ILE A 150 -14.45 7.79 4.69
C ILE A 150 -15.48 7.05 3.84
N TYR A 151 -15.01 6.07 3.08
CA TYR A 151 -15.85 5.24 2.22
C TYR A 151 -16.68 4.28 3.06
N GLU A 152 -17.94 4.11 2.67
CA GLU A 152 -18.84 3.14 3.26
C GLU A 152 -18.96 1.91 2.36
N CYS A 153 -18.89 0.73 2.96
CA CYS A 153 -19.05 -0.49 2.18
C CYS A 153 -20.45 -0.54 1.54
N PRO A 154 -20.56 -0.93 0.25
CA PRO A 154 -21.84 -1.13 -0.40
C PRO A 154 -22.75 -2.08 0.39
N ASP A 155 -24.05 -2.01 0.12
CA ASP A 155 -25.05 -2.91 0.73
C ASP A 155 -25.00 -2.90 2.27
N ASN A 156 -24.64 -1.75 2.87
CA ASN A 156 -24.43 -1.58 4.30
C ASN A 156 -23.40 -2.56 4.89
N GLY A 157 -22.40 -3.00 4.11
CA GLY A 157 -21.41 -3.98 4.51
C GLY A 157 -21.92 -5.42 4.53
N ASP A 158 -23.09 -5.70 3.93
CA ASP A 158 -23.53 -7.08 3.70
C ASP A 158 -22.74 -7.69 2.54
N ILE A 159 -22.32 -8.95 2.71
CA ILE A 159 -21.59 -9.72 1.71
C ILE A 159 -22.33 -11.02 1.53
N SER A 160 -23.32 -11.02 0.63
CA SER A 160 -24.25 -12.14 0.50
C SER A 160 -23.65 -13.34 -0.25
N ASP A 161 -22.55 -13.14 -0.99
CA ASP A 161 -21.89 -14.15 -1.80
C ASP A 161 -20.36 -14.02 -1.71
N SER A 162 -19.64 -15.14 -1.63
CA SER A 162 -18.18 -15.17 -1.55
C SER A 162 -17.49 -14.54 -2.77
N SER A 163 -18.12 -14.60 -3.95
CA SER A 163 -17.64 -13.98 -5.19
C SER A 163 -17.57 -12.45 -5.14
N TRP A 164 -18.19 -11.82 -4.14
CA TRP A 164 -18.12 -10.38 -3.97
C TRP A 164 -16.77 -9.92 -3.41
N LEU A 165 -15.99 -10.82 -2.81
CA LEU A 165 -14.60 -10.60 -2.43
C LEU A 165 -13.71 -10.71 -3.67
N ASN A 166 -13.65 -9.62 -4.44
CA ASN A 166 -13.11 -9.63 -5.79
C ASN A 166 -11.88 -8.75 -5.98
N HIS A 167 -11.37 -8.11 -4.92
CA HIS A 167 -10.22 -7.22 -5.01
C HIS A 167 -9.28 -7.38 -3.82
N ALA A 168 -7.98 -7.54 -4.11
CA ALA A 168 -6.94 -7.65 -3.10
C ALA A 168 -6.25 -6.29 -2.88
N VAL A 169 -6.11 -5.89 -1.62
CA VAL A 169 -5.44 -4.64 -1.22
C VAL A 169 -4.55 -4.90 -0.01
N VAL A 170 -3.81 -3.88 0.44
CA VAL A 170 -2.99 -3.96 1.66
C VAL A 170 -3.60 -3.09 2.74
N LEU A 171 -3.95 -3.69 3.88
CA LEU A 171 -4.30 -2.96 5.09
C LEU A 171 -3.01 -2.46 5.75
N VAL A 172 -2.88 -1.14 5.89
CA VAL A 172 -1.65 -0.48 6.35
C VAL A 172 -1.83 0.36 7.62
N GLY A 173 -3.06 0.71 7.97
CA GLY A 173 -3.32 1.50 9.17
C GLY A 173 -4.79 1.56 9.55
N TYR A 174 -5.08 2.28 10.62
CA TYR A 174 -6.41 2.70 11.02
C TYR A 174 -6.33 4.07 11.69
N GLY A 175 -7.46 4.76 11.79
CA GLY A 175 -7.58 6.04 12.47
C GLY A 175 -9.02 6.35 12.82
N SER A 176 -9.25 7.55 13.32
CA SER A 176 -10.58 8.04 13.68
C SER A 176 -10.72 9.49 13.23
N GLU A 177 -11.87 9.83 12.66
CA GLU A 177 -12.27 11.21 12.34
C GLU A 177 -13.56 11.51 13.10
N GLY A 178 -13.46 12.32 14.16
CA GLY A 178 -14.56 12.52 15.09
C GLY A 178 -14.97 11.20 15.76
N ALA A 179 -16.23 10.80 15.59
CA ALA A 179 -16.77 9.55 16.12
C ALA A 179 -16.69 8.36 15.14
N VAL A 180 -16.05 8.54 13.98
CA VAL A 180 -15.96 7.52 12.93
C VAL A 180 -14.56 6.93 12.85
N ASP A 181 -14.45 5.65 13.20
CA ASP A 181 -13.25 4.85 12.96
C ASP A 181 -13.16 4.45 11.48
N TYR A 182 -11.93 4.38 10.96
CA TYR A 182 -11.65 3.93 9.60
C TYR A 182 -10.35 3.12 9.51
N TRP A 183 -10.30 2.25 8.50
CA TRP A 183 -9.12 1.54 8.02
C TRP A 183 -8.44 2.34 6.92
N ILE A 184 -7.11 2.23 6.83
CA ILE A 184 -6.30 2.81 5.76
C ILE A 184 -5.84 1.66 4.87
N LEU A 185 -6.33 1.66 3.63
CA LEU A 185 -6.02 0.65 2.62
C LEU A 185 -5.12 1.26 1.55
N LYS A 186 -4.05 0.56 1.19
CA LYS A 186 -3.22 0.86 0.03
C LYS A 186 -3.73 0.07 -1.17
N ASN A 187 -4.09 0.78 -2.24
CA ASN A 187 -4.57 0.19 -3.48
C ASN A 187 -3.44 0.08 -4.53
N SER A 188 -3.73 -0.59 -5.65
CA SER A 188 -2.81 -0.81 -6.78
C SER A 188 -3.17 -0.06 -8.06
N PHE A 189 -4.14 0.87 -8.02
CA PHE A 189 -4.59 1.66 -9.18
C PHE A 189 -3.81 2.97 -9.40
N GLY A 190 -2.58 3.03 -8.89
CA GLY A 190 -1.72 4.22 -8.98
C GLY A 190 -2.13 5.36 -8.05
N SER A 191 -1.31 6.42 -8.04
CA SER A 191 -1.46 7.56 -7.12
C SER A 191 -2.58 8.54 -7.51
N SER A 192 -3.11 8.46 -8.73
CA SER A 192 -4.22 9.30 -9.19
C SER A 192 -5.59 8.83 -8.68
N TRP A 193 -5.68 7.60 -8.18
CA TRP A 193 -6.89 7.04 -7.60
C TRP A 193 -6.98 7.34 -6.10
N GLY A 194 -8.18 7.63 -5.60
CA GLY A 194 -8.43 7.89 -4.18
C GLY A 194 -7.54 8.97 -3.57
N GLU A 195 -7.10 8.73 -2.35
CA GLU A 195 -6.26 9.64 -1.57
C GLU A 195 -4.78 9.30 -1.83
N LYS A 196 -4.26 9.69 -2.99
CA LYS A 196 -2.88 9.40 -3.43
C LYS A 196 -2.58 7.89 -3.53
N GLY A 197 -3.54 7.10 -4.01
CA GLY A 197 -3.46 5.63 -4.08
C GLY A 197 -3.92 4.91 -2.81
N PHE A 198 -4.37 5.65 -1.80
CA PHE A 198 -4.93 5.11 -0.56
C PHE A 198 -6.43 5.35 -0.45
N MET A 199 -7.04 4.66 0.50
CA MET A 199 -8.46 4.75 0.80
C MET A 199 -8.67 4.66 2.30
N ARG A 200 -9.58 5.49 2.80
CA ARG A 200 -10.14 5.35 4.14
C ARG A 200 -11.46 4.62 4.05
N LEU A 201 -11.52 3.42 4.59
CA LEU A 201 -12.73 2.59 4.64
C LEU A 201 -13.30 2.63 6.05
N ARG A 202 -14.59 2.91 6.21
CA ARG A 202 -15.27 2.88 7.51
C ARG A 202 -14.99 1.56 8.24
N ALA A 203 -14.52 1.63 9.47
CA ALA A 203 -14.41 0.47 10.33
C ALA A 203 -15.80 0.20 10.93
N ASP A 204 -16.37 -0.94 10.58
CA ASP A 204 -17.68 -1.37 11.07
C ASP A 204 -17.53 -2.55 12.04
N LYS A 205 -18.65 -2.91 12.68
CA LYS A 205 -18.72 -4.08 13.58
C LYS A 205 -19.24 -5.32 12.83
N LYS A 206 -19.15 -5.34 11.50
CA LYS A 206 -19.56 -6.46 10.64
C LYS A 206 -18.29 -7.14 10.10
N LEU A 207 -18.24 -7.39 8.80
CA LEU A 207 -17.12 -8.03 8.11
C LEU A 207 -16.11 -7.01 7.56
N ASN A 208 -16.26 -5.71 7.88
CA ASN A 208 -15.43 -4.61 7.38
C ASN A 208 -15.23 -4.72 5.85
N CYS A 209 -16.31 -4.80 5.08
CA CYS A 209 -16.22 -4.94 3.61
C CYS A 209 -15.40 -6.13 3.08
N GLY A 210 -15.19 -7.15 3.92
CA GLY A 210 -14.46 -8.39 3.58
C GLY A 210 -13.10 -8.51 4.24
N LEU A 211 -12.57 -7.44 4.85
CA LEU A 211 -11.22 -7.38 5.43
C LEU A 211 -10.96 -8.54 6.41
N ASN A 212 -12.00 -8.96 7.15
CA ASN A 212 -11.87 -9.95 8.21
C ASN A 212 -11.68 -11.38 7.67
N ILE A 213 -12.02 -11.64 6.39
CA ILE A 213 -12.22 -13.00 5.88
C ILE A 213 -10.92 -13.62 5.36
N PHE A 214 -10.12 -12.86 4.60
CA PHE A 214 -8.81 -13.35 4.11
C PHE A 214 -7.62 -12.46 4.50
N PRO A 215 -7.46 -12.06 5.78
CA PRO A 215 -6.29 -11.33 6.21
C PRO A 215 -5.09 -12.28 6.32
N VAL A 216 -4.09 -12.08 5.46
CA VAL A 216 -2.91 -12.95 5.40
C VAL A 216 -1.61 -12.15 5.36
N VAL A 217 -0.57 -12.73 5.95
CA VAL A 217 0.76 -12.14 6.02
C VAL A 217 1.84 -13.14 5.68
N PRO A 218 2.95 -12.71 5.07
CA PRO A 218 4.14 -13.53 4.93
C PRO A 218 4.83 -13.72 6.29
N THR A 219 5.64 -14.77 6.40
CA THR A 219 6.46 -15.07 7.57
C THR A 219 7.88 -15.45 7.18
N GLY A 220 8.83 -15.20 8.09
CA GLY A 220 10.25 -15.47 7.87
C GLY A 220 10.78 -14.74 6.64
N ALA A 221 10.42 -13.46 6.53
CA ALA A 221 10.97 -12.61 5.49
C ALA A 221 12.44 -12.33 5.81
N GLU A 222 13.33 -12.66 4.88
CA GLU A 222 14.77 -12.43 5.01
C GLU A 222 15.26 -11.56 3.84
N PRO A 223 16.21 -10.65 4.08
CA PRO A 223 16.86 -9.92 3.00
C PRO A 223 17.61 -10.91 2.11
N GLY A 224 17.45 -10.77 0.79
CA GLY A 224 18.24 -11.53 -0.17
C GLY A 224 19.63 -10.93 -0.39
N ASN A 225 20.42 -11.57 -1.25
CA ASN A 225 21.81 -11.19 -1.50
C ASN A 225 21.96 -10.01 -2.48
N ALA A 226 20.87 -9.48 -3.02
CA ALA A 226 20.91 -8.39 -4.00
C ALA A 226 21.56 -7.13 -3.42
N LYS A 227 22.65 -6.70 -4.05
CA LYS A 227 23.24 -5.38 -3.82
C LYS A 227 22.55 -4.34 -4.69
N LEU A 228 21.43 -3.81 -4.22
CA LEU A 228 20.79 -2.65 -4.84
C LEU A 228 21.63 -1.39 -4.58
N THR A 229 22.56 -1.11 -5.47
CA THR A 229 23.18 0.22 -5.55
C THR A 229 22.25 1.10 -6.38
N ILE A 230 21.43 1.90 -5.70
CA ILE A 230 20.72 2.99 -6.35
C ILE A 230 21.77 4.10 -6.55
N GLU A 231 22.49 4.03 -7.66
CA GLU A 231 23.20 5.19 -8.20
C GLU A 231 22.13 6.27 -8.37
N GLY A 232 22.16 7.29 -7.51
CA GLY A 232 21.19 8.38 -7.45
C GLY A 232 21.24 9.31 -8.67
N GLY A 233 21.27 8.75 -9.88
CA GLY A 233 20.84 9.38 -11.12
C GLY A 233 21.39 10.78 -11.38
N GLY A 234 22.71 10.95 -11.42
CA GLY A 234 23.34 12.13 -12.02
C GLY A 234 23.22 13.44 -11.22
N PRO A 235 23.73 14.55 -11.78
CA PRO A 235 23.82 15.82 -11.06
C PRO A 235 22.44 16.32 -10.64
N VAL A 236 22.30 16.58 -9.35
CA VAL A 236 21.12 17.16 -8.67
C VAL A 236 20.54 18.32 -9.49
N ARG A 237 19.42 18.08 -10.18
CA ARG A 237 18.59 19.15 -10.77
C ARG A 237 17.70 19.73 -9.68
N MET A 238 18.22 20.75 -9.00
CA MET A 238 17.45 21.61 -8.10
C MET A 238 16.28 22.24 -8.87
N LEU A 239 15.03 21.89 -8.53
CA LEU A 239 13.76 22.57 -8.86
C LEU A 239 13.78 23.58 -10.03
N GLY A 240 14.18 23.14 -11.23
CA GLY A 240 14.12 23.93 -12.47
C GLY A 240 15.06 25.14 -12.59
N LEU A 241 15.94 25.42 -11.62
CA LEU A 241 16.87 26.54 -11.65
C LEU A 241 18.30 26.08 -11.38
N SER A 242 19.28 26.68 -12.06
CA SER A 242 20.69 26.33 -11.83
C SER A 242 21.13 26.76 -10.42
N PRO A 243 22.16 26.11 -9.85
CA PRO A 243 22.74 26.54 -8.57
C PRO A 243 23.13 28.03 -8.56
N THR A 244 23.61 28.54 -9.69
CA THR A 244 23.93 29.96 -9.85
C THR A 244 22.69 30.85 -9.71
N THR A 245 21.56 30.48 -10.29
CA THR A 245 20.30 31.23 -10.13
C THR A 245 19.85 31.27 -8.68
N TRP A 246 19.97 30.17 -7.94
CA TRP A 246 19.66 30.15 -6.51
C TRP A 246 20.55 31.08 -5.70
N VAL A 247 21.85 31.10 -5.99
CA VAL A 247 22.78 32.05 -5.35
C VAL A 247 22.40 33.49 -5.69
N THR A 248 22.04 33.78 -6.94
CA THR A 248 21.61 35.13 -7.35
C THR A 248 20.33 35.57 -6.63
N ILE A 249 19.33 34.67 -6.51
CA ILE A 249 18.09 34.95 -5.77
C ILE A 249 18.41 35.26 -4.31
N ALA A 250 19.24 34.47 -3.65
CA ALA A 250 19.61 34.69 -2.26
C ALA A 250 20.30 36.05 -2.04
N VAL A 251 21.23 36.43 -2.91
CA VAL A 251 21.94 37.73 -2.84
C VAL A 251 20.97 38.89 -3.06
N LEU A 252 20.10 38.82 -4.06
CA LEU A 252 19.11 39.87 -4.33
C LEU A 252 18.14 40.05 -3.15
N THR A 253 17.66 38.94 -2.59
CA THR A 253 16.75 38.97 -1.44
C THR A 253 17.42 39.62 -0.23
N ALA A 254 18.69 39.32 0.02
CA ALA A 254 19.46 39.92 1.11
C ALA A 254 19.68 41.44 0.91
N LEU A 255 20.03 41.88 -0.30
CA LEU A 255 20.22 43.30 -0.62
C LEU A 255 18.92 44.10 -0.47
N ILE A 256 17.81 43.57 -0.97
CA ILE A 256 16.49 44.22 -0.85
C ILE A 256 16.09 44.33 0.62
N THR A 257 16.24 43.24 1.38
CA THR A 257 15.91 43.22 2.81
C THR A 257 16.78 44.21 3.59
N GLY A 258 18.08 44.25 3.31
CA GLY A 258 19.00 45.21 3.93
C GLY A 258 18.65 46.67 3.60
N GLY A 259 18.33 46.95 2.33
CA GLY A 259 17.93 48.27 1.87
C GLY A 259 16.63 48.78 2.52
N LEU A 260 15.60 47.93 2.57
CA LEU A 260 14.33 48.24 3.24
C LEU A 260 14.53 48.47 4.74
N THR A 261 15.38 47.67 5.38
CA THR A 261 15.70 47.84 6.81
C THR A 261 16.41 49.17 7.08
N ALA A 262 17.42 49.51 6.29
CA ALA A 262 18.14 50.77 6.41
C ALA A 262 17.24 52.00 6.16
N PHE A 263 16.37 51.92 5.15
CA PHE A 263 15.37 52.95 4.87
C PHE A 263 14.40 53.13 6.04
N GLY A 264 13.88 52.02 6.59
CA GLY A 264 13.01 52.05 7.77
C GLY A 264 13.68 52.70 8.98
N ILE A 265 14.96 52.41 9.22
CA ILE A 265 15.74 53.05 10.29
C ILE A 265 15.88 54.56 10.04
N ALA A 266 16.17 54.98 8.80
CA ALA A 266 16.33 56.39 8.46
C ALA A 266 15.02 57.19 8.66
N VAL A 267 13.88 56.63 8.23
CA VAL A 267 12.55 57.23 8.44
C VAL A 267 12.22 57.31 9.92
N SER A 268 12.48 56.25 10.68
CA SER A 268 12.26 56.20 12.13
C SER A 268 13.09 57.26 12.87
N ARG A 269 14.39 57.39 12.52
CA ARG A 269 15.26 58.43 13.09
C ARG A 269 14.76 59.84 12.79
N ARG A 270 14.36 60.12 11.55
CA ARG A 270 13.80 61.44 11.19
C ARG A 270 12.55 61.76 11.99
N ARG A 271 11.60 60.83 12.09
CA ARG A 271 10.37 61.00 12.89
C ARG A 271 10.68 61.21 14.37
N ARG A 272 11.66 60.50 14.92
CA ARG A 272 12.08 60.69 16.31
C ARG A 272 12.66 62.08 16.54
N HIS A 273 13.47 62.59 15.61
CA HIS A 273 14.01 63.95 15.72
C HIS A 273 12.92 65.02 15.68
N THR A 274 11.93 64.89 14.78
CA THR A 274 10.80 65.84 14.74
C THR A 274 9.97 65.81 16.02
N MET A 275 9.67 64.62 16.56
CA MET A 275 8.93 64.50 17.83
C MET A 275 9.71 65.08 19.03
N LEU A 276 11.04 64.88 19.07
CA LEU A 276 11.89 65.45 20.13
C LEU A 276 11.94 66.98 20.05
N GLN A 277 11.93 67.56 18.85
CA GLN A 277 11.86 69.02 18.67
C GLN A 277 10.51 69.59 19.12
N GLU A 278 9.41 68.91 18.82
CA GLU A 278 8.06 69.30 19.27
C GLU A 278 7.92 69.20 20.80
N ALA A 279 8.50 68.18 21.43
CA ALA A 279 8.44 67.98 22.89
C ALA A 279 9.26 68.99 23.71
N VAL A 280 10.23 69.68 23.11
CA VAL A 280 11.03 70.73 23.78
C VAL A 280 10.37 72.11 23.68
N LEU A 281 9.38 72.27 22.79
CA LEU A 281 8.64 73.52 22.57
C LEU A 281 7.32 73.61 23.37
N GLN A 282 7.01 72.61 24.20
CA GLN A 282 5.90 72.60 25.17
C GLN A 282 6.43 72.72 26.59
#